data_AF-A0A2C8ZVE0-F1
#
_entry.id   AF-A0A2C8ZVE0-F1
#
_cell.length_a   1.000
_cell.length_b   1.000
_cell.length_c   1.000
_cell.angle_alpha   90.00
_cell.angle_beta   90.00
_cell.angle_gamma   90.00
#
_symmetry.space_group_name_H-M   'P 1'
#
loop_
_entity.id
_entity.type
_entity.pdbx_description
1 polymer ?
#
loop_
_entity_poly.entity_id
_entity_poly.type
_entity_poly.pdbx_seq_one_letter_code
_entity_poly.pdbx_strand_id
1 'polypeptide(L)'
;MSDLELFASATGELPTNNPGLTPDQVVPRIARLANFLHGQRNNRANLTDHQVSRLEALPTFSWTPLADAWAANVSDFGAFFEAEERRPSSHSKEPRERQLGQWGIEQRRLIRGVSGRNRPTAERISQLEAIAGWDTSEPRPRPRPNVERLTDFVSTHGRDPRQKQIRKAVSAMEREEHYLAMWLSKQRTLAKRGQLDPDSRAQIELALGRELV
;
A
#
# COMPACT_ATOMS: atom_id res chain seq x y z
N MET A 1 -14.13 38.67 -6.83
CA MET A 1 -13.37 37.41 -6.73
C MET A 1 -13.24 37.04 -5.26
N SER A 2 -13.65 35.82 -4.89
CA SER A 2 -13.52 35.31 -3.51
C SER A 2 -12.09 34.84 -3.22
N ASP A 3 -11.75 34.70 -1.94
CA ASP A 3 -10.47 34.12 -1.48
C ASP A 3 -10.16 32.76 -2.11
N LEU A 4 -11.20 31.96 -2.38
CA LEU A 4 -11.08 30.67 -3.03
C LEU A 4 -10.73 30.78 -4.52
N GLU A 5 -11.36 31.72 -5.23
CA GLU A 5 -11.09 31.96 -6.66
C GLU A 5 -9.68 32.53 -6.84
N LEU A 6 -9.25 33.44 -5.95
CA LEU A 6 -7.88 33.96 -5.96
C LEU A 6 -6.84 32.86 -5.71
N PHE A 7 -7.09 31.97 -4.75
CA PHE A 7 -6.22 30.83 -4.50
C PHE A 7 -6.12 29.92 -5.73
N ALA A 8 -7.26 29.48 -6.25
CA ALA A 8 -7.29 28.54 -7.36
C ALA A 8 -6.71 29.14 -8.65
N SER A 9 -6.91 30.44 -8.89
CA SER A 9 -6.28 31.15 -10.01
C SER A 9 -4.76 31.30 -9.84
N ALA A 10 -4.26 31.38 -8.61
CA ALA A 10 -2.82 31.55 -8.35
C ALA A 10 -2.04 30.24 -8.38
N THR A 11 -2.64 29.15 -7.88
CA THR A 11 -1.98 27.84 -7.78
C THR A 11 -2.32 26.90 -8.92
N GLY A 12 -3.44 27.13 -9.64
CA GLY A 12 -4.02 26.17 -10.58
C GLY A 12 -4.67 24.96 -9.91
N GLU A 13 -4.69 24.91 -8.58
CA GLU A 13 -5.16 23.77 -7.79
C GLU A 13 -6.17 24.20 -6.73
N LEU A 14 -7.02 23.26 -6.30
CA LEU A 14 -7.91 23.48 -5.17
C LEU A 14 -7.19 23.29 -3.82
N PRO A 15 -7.59 24.04 -2.78
CA PRO A 15 -7.03 23.87 -1.45
C PRO A 15 -7.39 22.48 -0.90
N THR A 16 -6.38 21.77 -0.39
CA THR A 16 -6.54 20.45 0.24
C THR A 16 -6.16 20.51 1.72
N ASN A 17 -6.74 19.61 2.52
CA ASN A 17 -6.40 19.50 3.95
C ASN A 17 -5.04 18.85 4.21
N ASN A 18 -4.37 18.32 3.17
CA ASN A 18 -3.10 17.63 3.33
C ASN A 18 -2.23 17.70 2.06
N PRO A 19 -1.68 18.88 1.72
CA PRO A 19 -0.83 19.05 0.53
C PRO A 19 0.61 18.49 0.73
N GLY A 20 0.83 17.57 1.67
CA GLY A 20 2.17 17.06 2.00
C GLY A 20 3.00 17.99 2.89
N LEU A 21 2.34 18.88 3.62
CA LEU A 21 2.95 19.86 4.53
C LEU A 21 2.84 19.39 5.99
N THR A 22 3.82 19.76 6.82
CA THR A 22 3.76 19.51 8.27
C THR A 22 2.63 20.33 8.93
N PRO A 23 2.11 19.94 10.10
CA PRO A 23 1.02 20.67 10.78
C PRO A 23 1.25 22.19 10.92
N ASP A 24 2.50 22.63 11.07
CA ASP A 24 2.89 24.04 11.17
C ASP A 24 2.79 24.81 9.84
N GLN A 25 2.82 24.09 8.71
CA GLN A 25 2.75 24.65 7.34
C GLN A 25 1.33 24.60 6.77
N VAL A 26 0.37 23.96 7.44
CA VAL A 26 -1.06 24.09 7.10
C VAL A 26 -1.50 25.47 7.54
N VAL A 27 -1.35 26.46 6.65
CA VAL A 27 -1.85 27.81 6.90
C VAL A 27 -3.33 27.68 7.27
N PRO A 28 -3.79 28.18 8.44
CA PRO A 28 -5.19 28.03 8.88
C PRO A 28 -6.22 28.53 7.86
N ARG A 29 -5.80 29.33 6.88
CA ARG A 29 -6.57 29.77 5.73
C ARG A 29 -6.83 28.66 4.70
N ILE A 30 -5.85 27.81 4.36
CA ILE A 30 -6.00 26.73 3.36
C ILE A 30 -6.96 25.67 3.87
N ALA A 31 -6.81 25.25 5.13
CA ALA A 31 -7.73 24.30 5.76
C ALA A 31 -9.17 24.83 5.81
N ARG A 32 -9.36 26.13 6.07
CA ARG A 32 -10.66 26.79 6.01
C ARG A 32 -11.29 26.72 4.61
N LEU A 33 -10.51 26.97 3.56
CA LEU A 33 -11.01 26.90 2.18
C LEU A 33 -11.33 25.47 1.74
N ALA A 34 -10.52 24.49 2.15
CA ALA A 34 -10.77 23.07 1.91
C ALA A 34 -12.06 22.60 2.62
N ASN A 35 -12.26 23.00 3.88
CA ASN A 35 -13.49 22.72 4.62
C ASN A 35 -14.71 23.43 4.02
N PHE A 36 -14.54 24.67 3.52
CA PHE A 36 -15.58 25.36 2.78
C PHE A 36 -16.02 24.56 1.54
N LEU A 37 -15.08 24.11 0.71
CA LEU A 37 -15.37 23.27 -0.46
C LEU A 37 -16.08 21.97 -0.07
N HIS A 38 -15.66 21.34 1.04
CA HIS A 38 -16.34 20.15 1.55
C HIS A 38 -17.80 20.46 1.93
N GLY A 39 -18.06 21.58 2.60
CA GLY A 39 -19.40 22.05 2.90
C GLY A 39 -20.24 22.32 1.65
N GLN A 40 -19.66 22.94 0.61
CA GLN A 40 -20.36 23.19 -0.65
C GLN A 40 -20.79 21.88 -1.34
N ARG A 41 -19.92 20.87 -1.37
CA ARG A 41 -20.24 19.57 -1.97
C ARG A 41 -21.39 18.86 -1.24
N ASN A 42 -21.39 18.89 0.09
CA ASN A 42 -22.44 18.27 0.90
C ASN A 42 -23.77 19.03 0.82
N ASN A 43 -23.73 20.34 0.51
CA ASN A 43 -24.91 21.20 0.43
C ASN A 43 -25.35 21.51 -1.01
N ARG A 44 -24.90 20.73 -2.00
CA ARG A 44 -25.11 21.02 -3.44
C ARG A 44 -26.58 21.29 -3.78
N ALA A 45 -27.51 20.51 -3.21
CA ALA A 45 -28.94 20.63 -3.49
C ALA A 45 -29.56 21.98 -3.09
N ASN A 46 -28.89 22.74 -2.21
CA ASN A 46 -29.35 24.03 -1.71
C ASN A 46 -28.56 25.22 -2.29
N LEU A 47 -27.68 24.98 -3.27
CA LEU A 47 -26.94 26.05 -3.95
C LEU A 47 -27.76 26.62 -5.10
N THR A 48 -27.63 27.93 -5.30
CA THR A 48 -28.21 28.58 -6.49
C THR A 48 -27.39 28.26 -7.73
N ASP A 49 -28.00 28.35 -8.92
CA ASP A 49 -27.32 28.12 -10.21
C ASP A 49 -26.07 28.99 -10.37
N HIS A 50 -26.13 30.24 -9.87
CA HIS A 50 -24.99 31.14 -9.88
C HIS A 50 -23.85 30.66 -8.96
N GLN A 51 -24.17 30.10 -7.78
CA GLN A 51 -23.15 29.53 -6.89
C GLN A 51 -22.52 28.26 -7.48
N VAL A 52 -23.34 27.40 -8.08
CA VAL A 52 -22.89 26.19 -8.78
C VAL A 52 -21.94 26.56 -9.91
N SER A 53 -22.35 27.49 -10.78
CA SER A 53 -21.54 27.94 -11.93
C SER A 53 -20.18 28.49 -11.51
N ARG A 54 -20.11 29.23 -10.38
CA ARG A 54 -18.84 29.76 -9.86
C ARG A 54 -17.92 28.67 -9.35
N LEU A 55 -18.45 27.62 -8.73
CA LEU A 55 -17.66 26.49 -8.26
C LEU A 55 -17.15 25.64 -9.44
N GLU A 56 -17.99 25.41 -10.45
CA GLU A 56 -17.63 24.67 -11.66
C GLU A 56 -16.61 25.41 -12.53
N ALA A 57 -16.54 26.75 -12.42
CA ALA A 57 -15.50 27.55 -13.06
C ALA A 57 -14.11 27.43 -12.38
N LEU A 58 -14.02 26.83 -11.19
CA LEU A 58 -12.74 26.65 -10.52
C LEU A 58 -11.91 25.54 -11.21
N PRO A 59 -10.59 25.75 -11.41
CA PRO A 59 -9.73 24.75 -12.02
C PRO A 59 -9.68 23.48 -11.16
N THR A 60 -9.71 22.32 -11.80
CA THR A 60 -9.69 20.99 -11.16
C THR A 60 -10.87 20.70 -10.23
N PHE A 61 -11.91 21.56 -10.23
CA PHE A 61 -13.08 21.34 -9.39
C PHE A 61 -13.92 20.17 -9.87
N SER A 62 -14.31 19.37 -8.88
CA SER A 62 -15.25 18.28 -9.04
C SER A 62 -16.20 18.24 -7.85
N TRP A 63 -17.45 17.91 -8.13
CA TRP A 63 -18.47 17.60 -7.14
C TRP A 63 -18.20 16.26 -6.45
N THR A 64 -17.50 15.33 -7.11
CA THR A 64 -17.29 13.95 -6.68
C THR A 64 -15.81 13.56 -6.70
N PRO A 65 -14.90 14.30 -6.06
CA PRO A 65 -13.45 14.11 -6.21
C PRO A 65 -12.97 12.70 -5.81
N LEU A 66 -13.66 12.04 -4.87
CA LEU A 66 -13.35 10.66 -4.48
C LEU A 66 -13.77 9.62 -5.52
N ALA A 67 -14.88 9.87 -6.24
CA ALA A 67 -15.32 9.01 -7.34
C ALA A 67 -14.41 9.19 -8.56
N ASP A 68 -14.01 10.43 -8.83
CA ASP A 68 -13.12 10.78 -9.94
C ASP A 68 -11.72 10.18 -9.70
N ALA A 69 -11.16 10.33 -8.50
CA ALA A 69 -9.88 9.72 -8.13
C ALA A 69 -9.94 8.19 -8.21
N TRP A 70 -11.08 7.59 -7.86
CA TRP A 70 -11.30 6.16 -8.02
C TRP A 70 -11.26 5.76 -9.50
N ALA A 71 -12.05 6.42 -10.36
CA ALA A 71 -12.10 6.14 -11.80
C ALA A 71 -10.72 6.33 -12.46
N ALA A 72 -10.00 7.39 -12.10
CA ALA A 72 -8.65 7.65 -12.59
C ALA A 72 -7.67 6.53 -12.18
N ASN A 73 -7.73 6.06 -10.93
CA ASN A 73 -6.84 4.98 -10.49
C ASN A 73 -7.19 3.64 -11.15
N VAL A 74 -8.47 3.32 -11.34
CA VAL A 74 -8.93 2.13 -12.08
C VAL A 74 -8.38 2.15 -13.50
N SER A 75 -8.59 3.26 -14.21
CA SER A 75 -8.11 3.45 -15.59
C SER A 75 -6.59 3.36 -15.68
N ASP A 76 -5.87 4.16 -14.88
CA ASP A 76 -4.41 4.24 -14.96
C ASP A 76 -3.73 2.94 -14.53
N PHE A 77 -4.31 2.19 -13.58
CA PHE A 77 -3.78 0.89 -13.21
C PHE A 77 -3.85 -0.09 -14.39
N GLY A 78 -5.00 -0.13 -15.09
CA GLY A 78 -5.18 -0.97 -16.28
C GLY A 78 -4.23 -0.57 -17.40
N ALA A 79 -4.20 0.73 -17.74
CA ALA A 79 -3.32 1.26 -18.78
C ALA A 79 -1.83 1.00 -18.48
N PHE A 80 -1.41 1.13 -17.21
CA PHE A 80 -0.05 0.81 -16.81
C PHE A 80 0.26 -0.67 -17.02
N PHE A 81 -0.66 -1.56 -16.65
CA PHE A 81 -0.46 -3.00 -16.82
C PHE A 81 -0.36 -3.39 -18.29
N GLU A 82 -1.20 -2.82 -19.16
CA GLU A 82 -1.15 -3.06 -20.61
C GLU A 82 0.16 -2.57 -21.22
N ALA A 83 0.70 -1.43 -20.77
CA ALA A 83 1.93 -0.87 -21.30
C ALA A 83 3.19 -1.61 -20.81
N GLU A 84 3.22 -2.02 -19.54
CA GLU A 84 4.42 -2.53 -18.87
C GLU A 84 4.40 -4.05 -18.63
N GLU A 85 3.29 -4.71 -18.96
CA GLU A 85 3.01 -6.14 -18.73
C GLU A 85 3.23 -6.59 -17.26
N ARG A 86 3.14 -5.64 -16.33
CA ARG A 86 3.35 -5.84 -14.90
C ARG A 86 2.51 -4.87 -14.09
N ARG A 87 2.24 -5.22 -12.83
CA ARG A 87 1.52 -4.35 -11.90
C ARG A 87 2.39 -3.15 -11.48
N PRO A 88 1.78 -1.97 -11.23
CA PRO A 88 2.47 -0.84 -10.62
C PRO A 88 3.15 -1.21 -9.29
N SER A 89 4.40 -0.78 -9.12
CA SER A 89 5.18 -1.04 -7.91
C SER A 89 4.98 0.05 -6.86
N SER A 90 4.62 -0.32 -5.62
CA SER A 90 4.54 0.60 -4.49
C SER A 90 5.90 1.15 -4.02
N HIS A 91 7.00 0.69 -4.62
CA HIS A 91 8.37 1.14 -4.37
C HIS A 91 8.99 1.83 -5.59
N SER A 92 8.19 2.14 -6.61
CA SER A 92 8.70 2.84 -7.80
C SER A 92 9.27 4.21 -7.43
N LYS A 93 10.27 4.65 -8.21
CA LYS A 93 10.77 6.02 -8.17
C LYS A 93 9.79 6.99 -8.82
N GLU A 94 8.99 6.50 -9.78
CA GLU A 94 7.96 7.28 -10.43
C GLU A 94 6.77 7.51 -9.49
N PRO A 95 6.42 8.77 -9.18
CA PRO A 95 5.38 9.08 -8.19
C PRO A 95 4.01 8.46 -8.50
N ARG A 96 3.57 8.52 -9.76
CA ARG A 96 2.25 7.98 -10.17
C ARG A 96 2.22 6.47 -10.09
N GLU A 97 3.24 5.78 -10.58
CA GLU A 97 3.34 4.32 -10.44
C GLU A 97 3.33 3.91 -8.97
N ARG A 98 4.12 4.60 -8.13
CA ARG A 98 4.18 4.34 -6.70
C ARG A 98 2.80 4.48 -6.04
N GLN A 99 2.08 5.54 -6.37
CA GLN A 99 0.73 5.78 -5.89
C GLN A 99 -0.24 4.67 -6.33
N LEU A 100 -0.20 4.25 -7.60
CA LEU A 100 -1.04 3.15 -8.12
C LEU A 100 -0.71 1.82 -7.44
N GLY A 101 0.57 1.55 -7.19
CA GLY A 101 1.01 0.35 -6.48
C GLY A 101 0.52 0.31 -5.04
N GLN A 102 0.60 1.44 -4.33
CA GLN A 102 0.04 1.59 -2.98
C GLN A 102 -1.49 1.45 -2.98
N TRP A 103 -2.17 2.10 -3.93
CA TRP A 103 -3.62 2.03 -4.08
C TRP A 103 -4.09 0.59 -4.32
N GLY A 104 -3.44 -0.16 -5.22
CA GLY A 104 -3.78 -1.56 -5.48
C GLY A 104 -3.55 -2.47 -4.27
N ILE A 105 -2.49 -2.23 -3.48
CA ILE A 105 -2.27 -2.95 -2.20
C ILE A 105 -3.42 -2.67 -1.24
N GLU A 106 -3.83 -1.41 -1.10
CA GLU A 106 -4.88 -1.01 -0.18
C GLU A 106 -6.23 -1.61 -0.54
N GLN A 107 -6.62 -1.59 -1.83
CA GLN A 107 -7.85 -2.24 -2.29
C GLN A 107 -7.85 -3.74 -1.98
N ARG A 108 -6.72 -4.43 -2.18
CA ARG A 108 -6.59 -5.85 -1.81
C ARG A 108 -6.69 -6.07 -0.31
N ARG A 109 -6.27 -5.14 0.55
CA ARG A 109 -6.44 -5.25 2.01
C ARG A 109 -7.89 -5.03 2.42
N LEU A 110 -8.57 -4.07 1.79
CA LEU A 110 -9.99 -3.78 2.00
C LEU A 110 -10.88 -4.96 1.60
N ILE A 111 -10.63 -5.56 0.42
CA ILE A 111 -11.37 -6.75 -0.04
C ILE A 111 -11.20 -7.93 0.92
N ARG A 112 -9.98 -8.12 1.46
CA ARG A 112 -9.66 -9.20 2.42
C ARG A 112 -10.12 -8.92 3.86
N GLY A 113 -10.66 -7.72 4.15
CA GLY A 113 -11.06 -7.35 5.50
C GLY A 113 -9.92 -7.16 6.50
N VAL A 114 -8.67 -7.00 6.02
CA VAL A 114 -7.47 -6.87 6.90
C VAL A 114 -7.05 -5.41 7.12
N SER A 115 -7.80 -4.44 6.62
CA SER A 115 -7.49 -3.01 6.77
C SER A 115 -8.11 -2.36 8.01
N GLY A 116 -9.03 -3.06 8.71
CA GLY A 116 -9.82 -2.48 9.80
C GLY A 116 -10.85 -1.43 9.33
N ARG A 117 -11.00 -1.23 8.02
CA ARG A 117 -12.00 -0.35 7.40
C ARG A 117 -13.06 -1.17 6.67
N ASN A 118 -14.16 -0.51 6.31
CA ASN A 118 -15.26 -1.12 5.56
C ASN A 118 -14.78 -1.69 4.23
N ARG A 119 -15.31 -2.87 3.89
CA ARG A 119 -15.09 -3.53 2.61
C ARG A 119 -15.67 -2.66 1.47
N PRO A 120 -15.08 -2.67 0.25
CA PRO A 120 -15.64 -1.95 -0.89
C PRO A 120 -17.02 -2.51 -1.28
N THR A 121 -17.85 -1.68 -1.89
CA THR A 121 -19.15 -2.10 -2.44
C THR A 121 -18.97 -3.15 -3.53
N ALA A 122 -20.02 -3.94 -3.80
CA ALA A 122 -20.00 -4.95 -4.87
C ALA A 122 -19.67 -4.33 -6.24
N GLU A 123 -20.19 -3.13 -6.52
CA GLU A 123 -19.88 -2.37 -7.73
C GLU A 123 -18.39 -2.04 -7.84
N ARG A 124 -17.77 -1.53 -6.77
CA ARG A 124 -16.33 -1.25 -6.75
C ARG A 124 -15.50 -2.51 -6.91
N ILE A 125 -15.93 -3.63 -6.34
CA ILE A 125 -15.26 -4.92 -6.54
C ILE A 125 -15.33 -5.32 -8.03
N SER A 126 -16.51 -5.28 -8.64
CA SER A 126 -16.68 -5.57 -10.07
C SER A 126 -15.81 -4.68 -10.97
N GLN A 127 -15.73 -3.38 -10.68
CA GLN A 127 -14.85 -2.45 -11.40
C GLN A 127 -13.37 -2.82 -11.27
N LEU A 128 -12.93 -3.27 -10.09
CA LEU A 128 -11.56 -3.73 -9.89
C LEU A 128 -11.29 -5.02 -10.66
N GLU A 129 -12.20 -5.98 -10.59
CA GLU A 129 -12.10 -7.28 -11.28
C GLU A 129 -12.05 -7.14 -12.81
N ALA A 130 -12.60 -6.05 -13.35
CA ALA A 130 -12.53 -5.72 -14.77
C ALA A 130 -11.20 -5.09 -15.21
N ILE A 131 -10.30 -4.70 -14.30
CA ILE A 131 -9.03 -4.06 -14.65
C ILE A 131 -8.05 -5.10 -15.21
N ALA A 132 -7.41 -4.80 -16.35
CA ALA A 132 -6.33 -5.60 -16.90
C ALA A 132 -5.19 -5.79 -15.88
N GLY A 133 -4.78 -7.04 -15.66
CA GLY A 133 -3.73 -7.36 -14.67
C GLY A 133 -4.15 -7.21 -13.21
N TRP A 134 -5.45 -7.01 -12.96
CA TRP A 134 -6.03 -7.19 -11.63
C TRP A 134 -6.19 -8.68 -11.35
N ASP A 135 -5.52 -9.12 -10.30
CA ASP A 135 -5.50 -10.52 -9.94
C ASP A 135 -6.56 -10.77 -8.87
N THR A 136 -7.59 -11.56 -9.21
CA THR A 136 -8.58 -12.12 -8.29
C THR A 136 -8.06 -13.38 -7.59
N SER A 137 -6.93 -13.94 -8.03
CA SER A 137 -6.42 -15.19 -7.48
C SER A 137 -5.60 -14.96 -6.19
N GLU A 138 -6.29 -15.29 -5.10
CA GLU A 138 -5.78 -15.78 -3.82
C GLU A 138 -4.80 -14.93 -3.00
N PRO A 139 -4.82 -15.05 -1.66
CA PRO A 139 -3.66 -14.66 -0.88
C PRO A 139 -2.46 -15.35 -1.53
N ARG A 140 -1.37 -14.63 -1.83
CA ARG A 140 -0.05 -15.27 -2.00
C ARG A 140 -0.01 -16.39 -0.95
N PRO A 141 0.21 -17.67 -1.34
CA PRO A 141 0.33 -18.75 -0.37
C PRO A 141 1.19 -18.19 0.74
N ARG A 142 0.67 -18.18 1.98
CA ARG A 142 1.50 -17.69 3.10
C ARG A 142 2.80 -18.47 2.93
N PRO A 143 3.94 -17.77 2.73
CA PRO A 143 5.18 -18.50 2.52
C PRO A 143 5.29 -19.50 3.66
N ARG A 144 5.59 -20.77 3.34
CA ARG A 144 5.66 -21.84 4.34
C ARG A 144 6.39 -21.29 5.58
N PRO A 145 5.85 -21.49 6.80
CA PRO A 145 6.48 -21.00 8.01
C PRO A 145 7.99 -21.25 8.00
N ASN A 146 8.78 -20.26 8.40
CA ASN A 146 10.24 -20.38 8.33
C ASN A 146 10.79 -21.55 9.17
N VAL A 147 10.07 -21.95 10.21
CA VAL A 147 10.36 -23.16 11.00
C VAL A 147 10.27 -24.41 10.11
N GLU A 148 9.20 -24.60 9.35
CA GLU A 148 9.06 -25.75 8.44
C GLU A 148 10.18 -25.77 7.39
N ARG A 149 10.48 -24.60 6.80
CA ARG A 149 11.57 -24.46 5.83
C ARG A 149 12.94 -24.76 6.45
N LEU A 150 13.14 -24.38 7.70
CA LEU A 150 14.34 -24.72 8.48
C LEU A 150 14.40 -26.22 8.75
N THR A 151 13.30 -26.85 9.17
CA THR A 151 13.20 -28.30 9.40
C THR A 151 13.57 -29.06 8.14
N ASP A 152 12.93 -28.75 7.00
CA ASP A 152 13.24 -29.37 5.71
C ASP A 152 14.73 -29.22 5.35
N PHE A 153 15.28 -28.02 5.55
CA PHE A 153 16.69 -27.74 5.25
C PHE A 153 17.63 -28.59 6.12
N VAL A 154 17.40 -28.62 7.43
CA VAL A 154 18.21 -29.38 8.40
C VAL A 154 18.08 -30.89 8.14
N SER A 155 16.88 -31.39 7.87
CA SER A 155 16.65 -32.79 7.52
C SER A 155 17.35 -33.19 6.22
N THR A 156 17.36 -32.31 5.22
CA THR A 156 17.97 -32.59 3.90
C THR A 156 19.49 -32.49 3.93
N HIS A 157 20.05 -31.50 4.64
CA HIS A 157 21.49 -31.19 4.60
C HIS A 157 22.26 -31.64 5.85
N GLY A 158 21.58 -32.05 6.92
CA GLY A 158 22.18 -32.46 8.19
C GLY A 158 22.93 -31.34 8.93
N ARG A 159 22.63 -30.07 8.63
CA ARG A 159 23.35 -28.91 9.18
C ARG A 159 22.50 -27.63 9.17
N ASP A 160 22.91 -26.64 9.98
CA ASP A 160 22.34 -25.30 9.95
C ASP A 160 22.56 -24.58 8.59
N PRO A 161 21.62 -23.70 8.18
CA PRO A 161 21.82 -22.78 7.07
C PRO A 161 22.99 -21.80 7.33
N ARG A 162 23.78 -21.51 6.30
CA ARG A 162 24.91 -20.56 6.38
C ARG A 162 24.68 -19.32 5.54
N GLN A 163 25.04 -18.16 6.09
CA GLN A 163 24.98 -16.91 5.34
C GLN A 163 26.06 -16.92 4.26
N LYS A 164 25.66 -17.06 2.99
CA LYS A 164 26.57 -16.97 1.83
C LYS A 164 26.70 -15.54 1.33
N GLN A 165 27.85 -15.16 0.80
CA GLN A 165 27.96 -13.92 0.01
C GLN A 165 27.24 -14.14 -1.32
N ILE A 166 26.03 -13.61 -1.47
CA ILE A 166 25.27 -13.72 -2.73
C ILE A 166 25.94 -12.83 -3.78
N ARG A 167 26.61 -13.45 -4.78
CA ARG A 167 27.10 -12.79 -6.02
C ARG A 167 26.17 -13.14 -7.20
N LYS A 168 26.27 -12.48 -8.36
CA LYS A 168 25.31 -12.71 -9.47
C LYS A 168 25.39 -14.16 -9.98
N ALA A 169 24.21 -14.77 -10.18
CA ALA A 169 23.94 -16.18 -10.54
C ALA A 169 23.98 -17.22 -9.38
N VAL A 170 23.30 -16.93 -8.27
CA VAL A 170 23.06 -17.89 -7.17
C VAL A 170 21.86 -18.79 -7.48
N SER A 171 21.93 -20.07 -7.15
CA SER A 171 20.79 -21.01 -7.29
C SER A 171 19.62 -20.65 -6.35
N ALA A 172 18.43 -21.17 -6.63
CA ALA A 172 17.27 -20.98 -5.73
C ALA A 172 17.55 -21.52 -4.31
N MET A 173 18.23 -22.67 -4.21
CA MET A 173 18.63 -23.29 -2.95
C MET A 173 19.58 -22.39 -2.14
N GLU A 174 20.56 -21.76 -2.78
CA GLU A 174 21.49 -20.89 -2.06
C GLU A 174 20.86 -19.58 -1.60
N ARG A 175 19.87 -19.05 -2.36
CA ARG A 175 19.05 -17.92 -1.88
C ARG A 175 18.23 -18.32 -0.66
N GLU A 176 17.65 -19.52 -0.68
CA GLU A 176 16.89 -20.10 0.42
C GLU A 176 17.76 -20.28 1.68
N GLU A 177 18.93 -20.89 1.53
CA GLU A 177 19.90 -21.06 2.60
C GLU A 177 20.33 -19.73 3.23
N HIS A 178 20.67 -18.73 2.40
CA HIS A 178 21.06 -17.41 2.88
C HIS A 178 19.92 -16.71 3.63
N TYR A 179 18.70 -16.81 3.12
CA TYR A 179 17.51 -16.27 3.77
C TYR A 179 17.28 -16.91 5.15
N LEU A 180 17.31 -18.25 5.23
CA LEU A 180 17.13 -18.97 6.49
C LEU A 180 18.24 -18.65 7.49
N ALA A 181 19.49 -18.47 7.03
CA ALA A 181 20.60 -18.08 7.88
C ALA A 181 20.41 -16.68 8.49
N MET A 182 19.96 -15.71 7.70
CA MET A 182 19.63 -14.37 8.18
C MET A 182 18.46 -14.38 9.17
N TRP A 183 17.41 -15.13 8.84
CA TRP A 183 16.25 -15.26 9.71
C TRP A 183 16.63 -15.90 11.04
N LEU A 184 17.40 -17.00 11.03
CA LEU A 184 17.86 -17.68 12.24
C LEU A 184 18.76 -16.78 13.11
N SER A 185 19.65 -15.99 12.51
CA SER A 185 20.45 -14.98 13.22
C SER A 185 19.58 -13.96 13.96
N LYS A 186 18.49 -13.51 13.32
CA LYS A 186 17.50 -12.64 13.96
C LYS A 186 16.81 -13.33 15.13
N GLN A 187 16.42 -14.61 15.00
CA GLN A 187 15.80 -15.37 16.10
C GLN A 187 16.74 -15.54 17.29
N ARG A 188 18.03 -15.87 17.06
CA ARG A 188 19.06 -15.93 18.11
C ARG A 188 19.19 -14.60 18.86
N THR A 189 19.18 -13.49 18.12
CA THR A 189 19.22 -12.15 18.73
C THR A 189 17.99 -11.86 19.60
N LEU A 190 16.79 -12.25 19.16
CA LEU A 190 15.56 -12.10 19.93
C LEU A 190 15.55 -13.00 21.17
N ALA A 191 16.00 -14.24 21.04
CA ALA A 191 16.12 -15.19 22.15
C ALA A 191 17.08 -14.67 23.23
N LYS A 192 18.25 -14.16 22.83
CA LYS A 192 19.22 -13.53 23.74
C LYS A 192 18.65 -12.31 24.47
N ARG A 193 17.70 -11.60 23.85
CA ARG A 193 17.01 -10.45 24.45
C ARG A 193 15.78 -10.83 25.28
N GLY A 194 15.42 -12.12 25.35
CA GLY A 194 14.17 -12.57 25.98
C GLY A 194 12.90 -12.09 25.27
N GLN A 195 13.01 -11.70 24.00
CA GLN A 195 11.92 -11.14 23.18
C GLN A 195 11.35 -12.16 22.18
N LEU A 196 11.91 -13.37 22.16
CA LEU A 196 11.38 -14.45 21.35
C LEU A 196 10.26 -15.14 22.12
N ASP A 197 9.10 -15.21 21.48
CA ASP A 197 7.95 -15.98 21.95
C ASP A 197 8.36 -17.43 22.29
N PRO A 198 7.97 -17.97 23.47
CA PRO A 198 8.39 -19.31 23.92
C PRO A 198 8.02 -20.43 22.96
N ASP A 199 6.83 -20.37 22.34
CA ASP A 199 6.38 -21.40 21.40
C ASP A 199 7.22 -21.36 20.12
N SER A 200 7.48 -20.15 19.62
CA SER A 200 8.38 -19.91 18.49
C SER A 200 9.80 -20.42 18.78
N ARG A 201 10.30 -20.23 20.00
CA ARG A 201 11.61 -20.73 20.43
C ARG A 201 11.65 -22.26 20.42
N ALA A 202 10.68 -22.91 21.06
CA ALA A 202 10.61 -24.37 21.16
C ALA A 202 10.53 -25.02 19.76
N GLN A 203 9.76 -24.44 18.84
CA GLN A 203 9.67 -24.91 17.46
C GLN A 203 11.00 -24.83 16.70
N ILE A 204 11.78 -23.76 16.91
CA ILE A 204 13.10 -23.61 16.27
C ILE A 204 14.11 -24.59 16.87
N GLU A 205 14.12 -24.75 18.19
CA GLU A 205 15.02 -25.67 18.89
C GLU A 205 14.74 -27.13 18.50
N LEU A 206 13.45 -27.48 18.36
CA LEU A 206 13.03 -28.77 17.81
C LEU A 206 13.54 -28.97 16.38
N ALA A 207 13.43 -27.96 15.51
CA ALA A 207 13.91 -28.03 14.14
C ALA A 207 15.44 -28.16 14.04
N LEU A 208 16.18 -27.58 14.98
CA LEU A 208 17.65 -27.68 15.04
C LEU A 208 18.14 -28.92 15.79
N GLY A 209 17.29 -29.56 16.60
CA GLY A 209 17.67 -30.63 17.53
C GLY A 209 18.57 -30.14 18.69
N ARG A 210 18.58 -28.84 18.98
CA ARG A 210 19.42 -28.21 20.02
C ARG A 210 18.89 -26.83 20.41
N GLU A 211 19.34 -26.34 21.56
CA GLU A 211 18.97 -25.02 22.08
C GLU A 211 19.49 -23.85 21.21
N LEU A 212 18.73 -22.76 21.19
CA LEU A 212 19.14 -21.51 20.55
C LEU A 212 20.13 -20.77 21.46
N VAL A 213 21.38 -20.69 21.01
CA VAL A 213 22.48 -19.91 21.64
C VAL A 213 22.61 -18.52 21.00
#